data_AF-A0A428XMC3-F1
#
_entry.id   AF-A0A428XMC3-F1
#
_cell.length_a   1.000
_cell.length_b   1.000
_cell.length_c   1.000
_cell.angle_alpha   90.00
_cell.angle_beta   90.00
_cell.angle_gamma   90.00
#
_symmetry.space_group_name_H-M   'P 1'
#
loop_
_entity.id
_entity.type
_entity.pdbx_description
1 polymer ?
#
loop_
_entity_poly.entity_id
_entity_poly.type
_entity_poly.pdbx_seq_one_letter_code
_entity_poly.pdbx_strand_id
1 'polypeptide(L)'
;QPKYVFAAIEAGCAAVRVNPGNIKKFDDKVKEIAAAARDHGTPIRIGVNAGSLDPRLLQKYGKATPEALVESALWEASLFAEHDFHDIKISVKHNDPVVMIRAYELLAESCDYPLHLGVTEAGPAFQGTIKSAVAFGALLRQGIGDTIRVSLSAPPVEEVKVGAQILQSLNLRPRKLEIVSCPS
;
A
#
# COMPACT_ATOMS: atom_id res chain seq x y z
N GLN A 1 -4.88 14.05 -12.52
CA GLN A 1 -4.46 15.42 -12.85
C GLN A 1 -3.89 16.06 -11.58
N PRO A 2 -2.73 16.73 -11.64
CA PRO A 2 -2.07 17.35 -10.50
C PRO A 2 -2.98 18.24 -9.65
N LYS A 3 -3.86 19.00 -10.30
CA LYS A 3 -4.80 19.94 -9.64
C LYS A 3 -5.63 19.32 -8.52
N TYR A 4 -5.97 18.02 -8.61
CA TYR A 4 -6.77 17.35 -7.58
C TYR A 4 -5.95 16.99 -6.34
N VAL A 5 -4.63 16.89 -6.46
CA VAL A 5 -3.74 16.69 -5.30
C VAL A 5 -3.75 17.95 -4.44
N PHE A 6 -3.50 19.11 -5.04
CA PHE A 6 -3.55 20.41 -4.35
C PHE A 6 -4.92 20.67 -3.74
N ALA A 7 -6.00 20.53 -4.52
CA ALA A 7 -7.36 20.74 -4.01
C ALA A 7 -7.71 19.82 -2.83
N ALA A 8 -7.22 18.58 -2.81
CA ALA A 8 -7.43 17.66 -1.68
C ALA A 8 -6.67 18.10 -0.43
N ILE A 9 -5.42 18.57 -0.59
CA ILE A 9 -4.60 19.09 0.51
C ILE A 9 -5.23 20.36 1.09
N GLU A 10 -5.58 21.32 0.23
CA GLU A 10 -6.21 22.60 0.62
C GLU A 10 -7.58 22.40 1.27
N ALA A 11 -8.32 21.36 0.88
CA ALA A 11 -9.59 20.98 1.50
C ALA A 11 -9.45 20.28 2.86
N GLY A 12 -8.22 20.02 3.33
CA GLY A 12 -7.96 19.37 4.61
C GLY A 12 -8.13 17.84 4.60
N CYS A 13 -7.90 17.18 3.45
CA CYS A 13 -7.89 15.72 3.43
C CYS A 13 -6.76 15.17 4.31
N ALA A 14 -7.08 14.22 5.19
CA ALA A 14 -6.12 13.68 6.17
C ALA A 14 -4.91 12.92 5.57
N ALA A 15 -4.95 12.56 4.29
CA ALA A 15 -3.83 11.99 3.54
C ALA A 15 -4.14 12.04 2.04
N VAL A 16 -3.10 12.13 1.21
CA VAL A 16 -3.25 12.00 -0.25
C VAL A 16 -2.46 10.80 -0.77
N ARG A 17 -3.05 10.00 -1.66
CA ARG A 17 -2.35 8.92 -2.34
C ARG A 17 -1.91 9.38 -3.74
N VAL A 18 -0.63 9.25 -4.03
CA VAL A 18 -0.05 9.48 -5.36
C VAL A 18 0.28 8.15 -6.03
N ASN A 19 0.30 8.10 -7.37
CA ASN A 19 0.62 6.90 -8.13
C ASN A 19 1.83 7.12 -9.07
N PRO A 20 2.86 6.27 -9.00
CA PRO A 20 4.07 6.22 -9.82
C PRO A 20 3.96 6.65 -11.28
N GLY A 21 3.16 5.89 -12.05
CA GLY A 21 3.13 6.00 -13.51
C GLY A 21 2.53 7.30 -14.00
N ASN A 22 1.89 8.05 -13.09
CA ASN A 22 1.40 9.37 -13.39
C ASN A 22 2.38 10.46 -12.95
N ILE A 23 3.29 10.25 -11.98
CA ILE A 23 4.19 11.27 -11.39
C ILE A 23 5.00 12.01 -12.47
N LYS A 24 5.49 11.32 -13.50
CA LYS A 24 6.16 11.97 -14.65
C LYS A 24 5.27 12.87 -15.50
N LYS A 25 3.94 12.69 -15.47
CA LYS A 25 2.96 13.61 -16.09
C LYS A 25 2.59 14.78 -15.16
N PHE A 26 3.13 14.81 -13.94
CA PHE A 26 3.07 15.98 -13.06
C PHE A 26 4.35 16.77 -13.31
N ASP A 27 4.47 17.42 -14.48
CA ASP A 27 5.55 18.33 -14.89
C ASP A 27 6.28 19.01 -13.71
N ASP A 28 7.28 18.35 -13.13
CA ASP A 28 8.08 18.84 -12.00
C ASP A 28 7.30 19.36 -10.77
N LYS A 29 6.06 18.92 -10.56
CA LYS A 29 5.21 19.37 -9.44
C LYS A 29 5.51 18.71 -8.10
N VAL A 30 6.45 17.77 -8.03
CA VAL A 30 6.76 17.06 -6.77
C VAL A 30 7.18 18.05 -5.68
N LYS A 31 8.02 19.03 -6.00
CA LYS A 31 8.40 20.12 -5.09
C LYS A 31 7.20 20.89 -4.55
N GLU A 32 6.27 21.25 -5.44
CA GLU A 32 5.07 22.02 -5.07
C GLU A 32 4.11 21.17 -4.22
N ILE A 33 3.93 19.90 -4.55
CA ILE A 33 3.10 18.97 -3.78
C ILE A 33 3.72 18.74 -2.40
N ALA A 34 5.03 18.54 -2.32
CA ALA A 34 5.77 18.37 -1.06
C ALA A 34 5.63 19.62 -0.16
N ALA A 35 5.75 20.81 -0.75
CA ALA A 35 5.54 22.07 -0.04
C ALA A 35 4.10 22.19 0.48
N ALA A 36 3.11 22.02 -0.39
CA ALA A 36 1.70 22.10 0.01
C ALA A 36 1.35 21.08 1.10
N ALA A 37 1.80 19.84 0.95
CA ALA A 37 1.60 18.76 1.92
C ALA A 37 2.23 19.11 3.28
N ARG A 38 3.46 19.61 3.30
CA ARG A 38 4.14 20.07 4.52
C ARG A 38 3.41 21.23 5.19
N ASP A 39 3.04 22.24 4.41
CA ASP A 39 2.39 23.47 4.93
C ASP A 39 1.02 23.16 5.56
N HIS A 40 0.36 22.08 5.11
CA HIS A 40 -0.94 21.63 5.64
C HIS A 40 -0.83 20.42 6.57
N GLY A 41 0.36 19.90 6.86
CA GLY A 41 0.55 18.68 7.65
C GLY A 41 -0.16 17.45 7.07
N THR A 42 -0.24 17.34 5.75
CA THR A 42 -0.91 16.25 5.04
C THR A 42 0.08 15.15 4.62
N PRO A 43 0.00 13.93 5.17
CA PRO A 43 0.87 12.84 4.76
C PRO A 43 0.57 12.34 3.33
N ILE A 44 1.62 11.84 2.67
CA ILE A 44 1.51 11.28 1.31
C ILE A 44 1.67 9.76 1.36
N ARG A 45 0.77 9.03 0.70
CA ARG A 45 0.97 7.61 0.41
C ARG A 45 1.47 7.41 -1.00
N ILE A 46 2.66 6.86 -1.14
CA ILE A 46 3.19 6.34 -2.41
C ILE A 46 2.62 4.94 -2.62
N GLY A 47 2.07 4.67 -3.81
CA GLY A 47 1.33 3.44 -4.07
C GLY A 47 1.62 2.82 -5.42
N VAL A 48 2.59 1.91 -5.46
CA VAL A 48 2.97 1.12 -6.64
C VAL A 48 2.01 -0.04 -6.83
N ASN A 49 1.58 -0.27 -8.07
CA ASN A 49 0.80 -1.45 -8.44
C ASN A 49 1.45 -2.12 -9.66
N ALA A 50 1.43 -3.45 -9.70
CA ALA A 50 1.99 -4.21 -10.81
C ALA A 50 1.43 -3.81 -12.18
N GLY A 51 0.13 -3.54 -12.27
CA GLY A 51 -0.53 -3.13 -13.51
C GLY A 51 -0.23 -1.70 -13.97
N SER A 52 0.43 -0.88 -13.15
CA SER A 52 0.82 0.50 -13.48
C SER A 52 2.29 0.79 -13.20
N LEU A 53 3.14 -0.24 -13.27
CA LEU A 53 4.59 -0.12 -13.07
C LEU A 53 5.22 0.71 -14.21
N ASP A 54 6.26 1.49 -13.89
CA ASP A 54 6.98 2.30 -14.89
C ASP A 54 7.51 1.39 -16.03
N PRO A 55 7.26 1.74 -17.31
CA PRO A 55 7.75 0.98 -18.46
C PRO A 55 9.26 0.70 -18.44
N ARG A 56 10.08 1.59 -17.86
CA ARG A 56 11.53 1.39 -17.72
C ARG A 56 11.85 0.21 -16.81
N LEU A 57 11.11 0.07 -15.70
CA LEU A 57 11.29 -1.03 -14.76
C LEU A 57 10.75 -2.33 -15.37
N LEU A 58 9.63 -2.27 -16.09
CA LEU A 58 9.15 -3.42 -16.88
C LEU A 58 10.18 -3.87 -17.93
N GLN A 59 10.85 -2.93 -18.61
CA GLN A 59 11.90 -3.25 -19.58
C GLN A 59 13.14 -3.86 -18.91
N LYS A 60 13.54 -3.31 -17.75
CA LYS A 60 14.71 -3.78 -16.97
C LYS A 60 14.51 -5.19 -16.41
N TYR A 61 13.33 -5.46 -15.85
CA TYR A 61 13.02 -6.70 -15.12
C TYR A 61 12.22 -7.73 -15.92
N GLY A 62 11.72 -7.35 -17.11
CA GLY A 62 10.89 -8.18 -17.99
C GLY A 62 9.44 -8.39 -17.51
N LYS A 63 9.17 -8.25 -16.21
CA LYS A 63 7.85 -8.33 -15.58
C LYS A 63 7.82 -7.52 -14.27
N ALA A 64 6.65 -7.41 -13.65
CA ALA A 64 6.50 -6.81 -12.33
C ALA A 64 7.01 -7.74 -11.22
N THR A 65 8.33 -7.93 -11.13
CA THR A 65 8.97 -8.70 -10.06
C THR A 65 8.90 -7.95 -8.72
N PRO A 66 9.08 -8.64 -7.57
CA PRO A 66 9.22 -7.97 -6.27
C PRO A 66 10.22 -6.82 -6.29
N GLU A 67 11.40 -7.04 -6.88
CA GLU A 67 12.48 -6.05 -6.97
C GLU A 67 12.07 -4.83 -7.80
N ALA A 68 11.38 -5.06 -8.94
CA ALA A 68 10.91 -3.98 -9.79
C ALA A 68 9.89 -3.09 -9.05
N LEU A 69 9.03 -3.70 -8.24
CA LEU A 69 8.04 -2.95 -7.47
C LEU A 69 8.67 -2.14 -6.34
N VAL A 70 9.65 -2.72 -5.64
CA VAL A 70 10.39 -2.05 -4.55
C VAL A 70 11.23 -0.89 -5.11
N GLU A 71 11.93 -1.11 -6.23
CA GLU A 71 12.71 -0.06 -6.89
C GLU A 71 11.83 1.13 -7.29
N SER A 72 10.63 0.87 -7.84
CA SER A 72 9.67 1.95 -8.15
C SER A 72 9.30 2.74 -6.89
N ALA A 73 8.93 2.04 -5.82
CA ALA A 73 8.46 2.68 -4.59
C ALA A 73 9.54 3.57 -3.95
N LEU A 74 10.77 3.06 -3.86
CA LEU A 74 11.88 3.78 -3.26
C LEU A 74 12.34 4.95 -4.11
N TRP A 75 12.38 4.77 -5.44
CA TRP A 75 12.68 5.87 -6.36
C TRP A 75 11.67 7.00 -6.23
N GLU A 76 10.39 6.70 -6.06
CA GLU A 76 9.38 7.76 -5.88
C GLU A 76 9.45 8.43 -4.53
N ALA A 77 9.74 7.65 -3.47
CA ALA A 77 9.98 8.22 -2.15
C ALA A 77 11.16 9.19 -2.18
N SER A 78 12.21 8.86 -2.95
CA SER A 78 13.38 9.74 -3.08
C SER A 78 13.04 11.08 -3.74
N LEU A 79 12.09 11.15 -4.67
CA LEU A 79 11.66 12.42 -5.28
C LEU A 79 11.07 13.41 -4.26
N PHE A 80 10.40 12.91 -3.22
CA PHE A 80 9.91 13.75 -2.12
C PHE A 80 11.02 14.05 -1.10
N ALA A 81 11.89 13.08 -0.84
CA ALA A 81 13.05 13.27 0.04
C ALA A 81 14.02 14.33 -0.49
N GLU A 82 14.19 14.47 -1.82
CA GLU A 82 14.92 15.55 -2.49
C GLU A 82 14.39 16.96 -2.16
N HIS A 83 13.18 17.05 -1.61
CA HIS A 83 12.51 18.28 -1.20
C HIS A 83 12.23 18.34 0.30
N ASP A 84 12.95 17.52 1.07
CA ASP A 84 12.88 17.41 2.54
C ASP A 84 11.45 17.13 3.04
N PHE A 85 10.75 16.24 2.34
CA PHE A 85 9.43 15.76 2.73
C PHE A 85 9.47 14.26 3.01
N HIS A 86 9.24 13.90 4.28
CA HIS A 86 9.39 12.53 4.78
C HIS A 86 8.12 11.95 5.40
N ASP A 87 7.03 12.72 5.47
CA ASP A 87 5.73 12.24 5.98
C ASP A 87 5.03 11.37 4.93
N ILE A 88 5.64 10.21 4.72
CA ILE A 88 5.35 9.28 3.63
C ILE A 88 5.04 7.91 4.21
N LYS A 89 4.07 7.24 3.60
CA LYS A 89 3.87 5.80 3.74
C LYS A 89 3.86 5.13 2.38
N ILE A 90 4.30 3.88 2.31
CA ILE A 90 4.48 3.15 1.05
C ILE A 90 3.49 1.99 0.96
N SER A 91 3.00 1.74 -0.25
CA SER A 91 2.30 0.50 -0.58
C SER A 91 2.78 -0.03 -1.92
N VAL A 92 3.02 -1.32 -1.96
CA VAL A 92 3.35 -2.08 -3.17
C VAL A 92 2.33 -3.18 -3.31
N LYS A 93 1.49 -3.15 -4.36
CA LYS A 93 0.40 -4.13 -4.52
C LYS A 93 0.60 -5.00 -5.74
N HIS A 94 0.46 -6.30 -5.51
CA HIS A 94 0.42 -7.32 -6.53
C HIS A 94 -0.81 -8.21 -6.29
N ASN A 95 -1.34 -8.83 -7.35
CA ASN A 95 -2.47 -9.73 -7.20
C ASN A 95 -2.02 -11.08 -6.62
N ASP A 96 -0.92 -11.65 -7.10
CA ASP A 96 -0.27 -12.83 -6.51
C ASP A 96 0.25 -12.55 -5.09
N PRO A 97 -0.23 -13.28 -4.05
CA PRO A 97 0.21 -13.10 -2.68
C PRO A 97 1.69 -13.45 -2.46
N VAL A 98 2.27 -14.38 -3.24
CA VAL A 98 3.68 -14.77 -3.09
C VAL A 98 4.60 -13.61 -3.51
N VAL A 99 4.31 -13.00 -4.65
CA VAL A 99 5.02 -11.81 -5.14
C VAL A 99 4.84 -10.65 -4.15
N MET A 100 3.62 -10.44 -3.66
CA MET A 100 3.34 -9.38 -2.70
C MET A 100 4.15 -9.58 -1.41
N ILE A 101 4.14 -10.77 -0.80
CA ILE A 101 4.90 -11.06 0.42
C ILE A 101 6.37 -10.71 0.21
N ARG A 102 6.99 -11.24 -0.86
CA ARG A 102 8.40 -10.99 -1.13
C ARG A 102 8.71 -9.51 -1.35
N ALA A 103 7.82 -8.77 -1.99
CA ALA A 103 8.00 -7.33 -2.20
C ALA A 103 7.98 -6.53 -0.89
N TYR A 104 7.09 -6.86 0.05
CA TYR A 104 7.05 -6.18 1.36
C TYR A 104 8.22 -6.57 2.27
N GLU A 105 8.69 -7.82 2.22
CA GLU A 105 9.91 -8.23 2.92
C GLU A 105 11.11 -7.40 2.46
N LEU A 106 11.34 -7.33 1.14
CA LEU A 106 12.39 -6.51 0.55
C LEU A 106 12.23 -5.01 0.90
N LEU A 107 10.99 -4.50 0.92
CA LEU A 107 10.72 -3.11 1.24
C LEU A 107 11.02 -2.79 2.71
N ALA A 108 10.66 -3.69 3.63
CA ALA A 108 10.96 -3.57 5.05
C ALA A 108 12.47 -3.67 5.35
N GLU A 109 13.22 -4.41 4.53
CA GLU A 109 14.69 -4.44 4.58
C GLU A 109 15.33 -3.15 4.03
N SER A 110 14.62 -2.40 3.19
CA SER A 110 15.18 -1.28 2.42
C SER A 110 14.82 0.12 2.96
N CYS A 111 13.79 0.24 3.81
CA CYS A 111 13.35 1.53 4.35
C CYS A 111 12.54 1.40 5.64
N ASP A 112 12.48 2.49 6.40
CA ASP A 112 11.72 2.59 7.66
C ASP A 112 10.35 3.29 7.49
N TYR A 113 9.91 3.54 6.25
CA TYR A 113 8.60 4.16 6.01
C TYR A 113 7.47 3.21 6.44
N PRO A 114 6.37 3.73 7.02
CA PRO A 114 5.19 2.92 7.29
C PRO A 114 4.65 2.23 6.03
N LEU A 115 4.29 0.95 6.15
CA LEU A 115 3.87 0.08 5.06
C LEU A 115 2.36 -0.17 5.10
N HIS A 116 1.68 0.22 4.03
CA HIS A 116 0.26 -0.03 3.84
C HIS A 116 0.02 -1.29 3.00
N LEU A 117 -0.26 -2.40 3.67
CA LEU A 117 -0.49 -3.69 3.03
C LEU A 117 -1.83 -3.71 2.27
N GLY A 118 -1.82 -4.29 1.08
CA GLY A 118 -3.04 -4.64 0.38
C GLY A 118 -2.79 -5.53 -0.83
N VAL A 119 -3.60 -6.58 -0.97
CA VAL A 119 -3.68 -7.36 -2.20
C VAL A 119 -4.58 -6.60 -3.18
N THR A 120 -4.15 -6.46 -4.43
CA THR A 120 -5.02 -5.94 -5.51
C THR A 120 -5.75 -7.09 -6.18
N GLU A 121 -6.95 -6.84 -6.71
CA GLU A 121 -7.73 -7.84 -7.46
C GLU A 121 -7.84 -9.18 -6.72
N ALA A 122 -8.21 -9.14 -5.43
CA ALA A 122 -8.24 -10.37 -4.63
C ALA A 122 -9.38 -11.31 -5.05
N GLY A 123 -10.39 -10.77 -5.74
CA GLY A 123 -11.52 -11.53 -6.31
C GLY A 123 -12.80 -11.41 -5.47
N PRO A 124 -13.77 -12.32 -5.67
CA PRO A 124 -15.00 -12.43 -4.88
C PRO A 124 -14.72 -12.66 -3.40
N ALA A 125 -15.72 -12.45 -2.54
CA ALA A 125 -15.57 -12.46 -1.08
C ALA A 125 -14.77 -13.67 -0.54
N PHE A 126 -15.11 -14.90 -0.92
CA PHE A 126 -14.42 -16.10 -0.43
C PHE A 126 -12.95 -16.15 -0.85
N GLN A 127 -12.69 -16.07 -2.16
CA GLN A 127 -11.34 -16.10 -2.71
C GLN A 127 -10.48 -14.94 -2.20
N GLY A 128 -11.03 -13.73 -2.20
CA GLY A 128 -10.33 -12.53 -1.76
C GLY A 128 -10.03 -12.53 -0.27
N THR A 129 -10.92 -13.11 0.54
CA THR A 129 -10.68 -13.32 1.98
C THR A 129 -9.48 -14.24 2.20
N ILE A 130 -9.47 -15.41 1.56
CA ILE A 130 -8.37 -16.38 1.69
C ILE A 130 -7.05 -15.75 1.22
N LYS A 131 -7.05 -15.13 0.05
CA LYS A 131 -5.85 -14.53 -0.54
C LYS A 131 -5.27 -13.41 0.35
N SER A 132 -6.14 -12.56 0.89
CA SER A 132 -5.73 -11.48 1.80
C SER A 132 -5.25 -12.02 3.13
N ALA A 133 -5.94 -13.00 3.73
CA ALA A 133 -5.55 -13.61 4.99
C ALA A 133 -4.19 -14.31 4.90
N VAL A 134 -3.92 -15.04 3.79
CA VAL A 134 -2.64 -15.68 3.54
C VAL A 134 -1.51 -14.65 3.42
N ALA A 135 -1.69 -13.61 2.59
CA ALA A 135 -0.67 -12.59 2.39
C ALA A 135 -0.39 -11.78 3.66
N PHE A 136 -1.45 -11.30 4.33
CA PHE A 136 -1.30 -10.47 5.53
C PHE A 136 -0.81 -11.29 6.71
N GLY A 137 -1.30 -12.53 6.88
CA GLY A 137 -0.83 -13.43 7.93
C GLY A 137 0.68 -13.70 7.85
N ALA A 138 1.21 -13.88 6.64
CA ALA A 138 2.64 -14.09 6.43
C ALA A 138 3.49 -12.86 6.77
N LEU A 139 3.03 -11.64 6.48
CA LEU A 139 3.78 -10.40 6.72
C LEU A 139 3.61 -9.90 8.17
N LEU A 140 2.37 -9.82 8.65
CA LEU A 140 2.06 -9.27 9.97
C LEU A 140 2.66 -10.11 11.09
N ARG A 141 2.78 -11.44 10.93
CA ARG A 141 3.47 -12.30 11.93
C ARG A 141 4.97 -11.99 12.06
N GLN A 142 5.56 -11.34 11.05
CA GLN A 142 6.95 -10.91 11.03
C GLN A 142 7.12 -9.47 11.55
N GLY A 143 6.01 -8.81 11.93
CA GLY A 143 6.02 -7.39 12.28
C GLY A 143 6.00 -6.45 11.08
N ILE A 144 5.73 -6.94 9.87
CA ILE A 144 5.71 -6.13 8.65
C ILE A 144 4.29 -5.66 8.37
N GLY A 145 4.06 -4.34 8.40
CA GLY A 145 2.82 -3.69 8.02
C GLY A 145 2.17 -2.86 9.13
N ASP A 146 1.94 -1.59 8.85
CA ASP A 146 1.43 -0.59 9.81
C ASP A 146 -0.07 -0.30 9.62
N THR A 147 -0.57 -0.55 8.42
CA THR A 147 -1.98 -0.45 8.09
C THR A 147 -2.33 -1.43 6.99
N ILE A 148 -3.55 -1.98 7.02
CA ILE A 148 -4.01 -2.94 6.01
C ILE A 148 -5.26 -2.43 5.30
N ARG A 149 -5.43 -2.84 4.05
CA ARG A 149 -6.72 -2.80 3.35
C ARG A 149 -6.94 -4.11 2.59
N VAL A 150 -8.00 -4.82 2.95
CA VAL A 150 -8.55 -5.93 2.16
C VAL A 150 -9.26 -5.34 0.94
N SER A 151 -9.08 -5.93 -0.25
CA SER A 151 -9.76 -5.48 -1.47
C SER A 151 -10.65 -6.59 -2.01
N LEU A 152 -11.97 -6.51 -1.82
CA LEU A 152 -12.94 -7.54 -2.21
C LEU A 152 -13.87 -7.04 -3.30
N SER A 153 -14.33 -7.93 -4.19
CA SER A 153 -15.48 -7.67 -5.07
C SER A 153 -16.79 -7.87 -4.29
N ALA A 154 -16.99 -7.08 -3.25
CA ALA A 154 -18.11 -7.14 -2.31
C ALA A 154 -18.36 -5.75 -1.69
N PRO A 155 -19.46 -5.51 -0.96
CA PRO A 155 -19.66 -4.25 -0.25
C PRO A 155 -18.46 -3.91 0.65
N PRO A 156 -18.00 -2.64 0.73
CA PRO A 156 -16.80 -2.26 1.48
C PRO A 156 -16.80 -2.64 2.96
N VAL A 157 -18.00 -2.77 3.56
CA VAL A 157 -18.16 -3.22 4.95
C VAL A 157 -17.57 -4.63 5.13
N GLU A 158 -17.64 -5.50 4.12
CA GLU A 158 -17.02 -6.83 4.17
C GLU A 158 -15.50 -6.76 4.18
N GLU A 159 -14.88 -5.80 3.46
CA GLU A 159 -13.43 -5.56 3.53
C GLU A 159 -13.00 -5.23 4.96
N VAL A 160 -13.78 -4.38 5.66
CA VAL A 160 -13.53 -3.98 7.05
C VAL A 160 -13.67 -5.15 8.01
N LYS A 161 -14.72 -5.97 7.86
CA LYS A 161 -14.95 -7.16 8.67
C LYS A 161 -13.79 -8.15 8.54
N VAL A 162 -13.39 -8.46 7.31
CA VAL A 162 -12.28 -9.39 7.04
C VAL A 162 -10.96 -8.86 7.60
N GLY A 163 -10.65 -7.57 7.38
CA GLY A 163 -9.43 -6.97 7.91
C GLY A 163 -9.39 -6.98 9.44
N ALA A 164 -10.51 -6.66 10.08
CA ALA A 164 -10.61 -6.70 11.54
C ALA A 164 -10.46 -8.12 12.10
N GLN A 165 -10.97 -9.14 11.39
CA GLN A 165 -10.80 -10.55 11.78
C GLN A 165 -9.35 -11.01 11.64
N ILE A 166 -8.68 -10.69 10.53
CA ILE A 166 -7.25 -11.02 10.33
C ILE A 166 -6.39 -10.48 11.48
N LEU A 167 -6.59 -9.21 11.86
CA LEU A 167 -5.84 -8.60 12.97
C LEU A 167 -6.16 -9.25 14.32
N GLN A 168 -7.41 -9.63 14.57
CA GLN A 168 -7.81 -10.34 15.79
C GLN A 168 -7.21 -11.74 15.89
N SER A 169 -7.18 -12.49 14.77
CA SER A 169 -6.58 -13.83 14.71
C SER A 169 -5.08 -13.81 15.03
N LEU A 170 -4.40 -12.70 14.72
CA LEU A 170 -2.99 -12.48 15.02
C LEU A 170 -2.74 -11.76 16.37
N ASN A 171 -3.78 -11.50 17.16
CA ASN A 171 -3.70 -10.73 18.42
C ASN A 171 -3.17 -9.28 18.25
N LEU A 172 -3.23 -8.73 17.04
CA LEU A 172 -2.87 -7.34 16.75
C LEU A 172 -4.02 -6.37 17.03
N ARG A 173 -5.20 -6.90 17.34
CA ARG A 173 -6.38 -6.15 17.76
C ARG A 173 -7.14 -6.95 18.83
N PRO A 174 -7.73 -6.31 19.85
CA PRO A 174 -8.53 -7.01 20.85
C PRO A 174 -9.66 -7.80 20.22
N ARG A 175 -9.80 -9.06 20.63
CA ARG A 175 -10.92 -9.93 20.24
C ARG A 175 -12.18 -9.46 20.97
N LYS A 176 -13.32 -9.36 20.26
CA LYS A 176 -14.61 -9.04 20.90
C LYS A 176 -15.31 -10.30 21.43
N LEU A 177 -15.75 -11.15 20.51
CA LEU A 177 -16.39 -12.44 20.78
C LEU A 177 -15.82 -13.43 19.77
N GLU A 178 -15.24 -14.51 20.26
CA GLU A 178 -14.71 -15.59 19.44
C GLU A 178 -15.37 -16.90 19.88
N ILE A 179 -16.12 -17.52 18.97
CA ILE A 179 -16.73 -18.83 19.21
C ILE A 179 -15.73 -19.87 18.70
N VAL A 180 -15.20 -20.69 19.60
CA VAL A 180 -14.26 -21.75 19.28
C VAL A 180 -15.01 -23.08 19.35
N SER A 181 -15.07 -23.78 18.22
CA SER A 181 -15.70 -25.10 18.11
C SER A 181 -14.72 -26.11 17.50
N CYS A 182 -14.69 -27.33 18.02
CA CYS A 182 -13.95 -28.43 17.41
C CYS A 182 -14.67 -28.91 16.13
N PRO A 183 -13.94 -29.34 15.08
CA PRO A 183 -14.52 -30.07 13.97
C PRO A 183 -15.21 -31.35 14.46
N SER A 184 -16.35 -31.71 13.86
CA SER A 184 -17.03 -32.99 14.05
C SER A 184 -16.77 -33.93 12.88
#